data_AF-A0A7V6R6L9-F1
#
_entry.id   AF-A0A7V6R6L9-F1
#
_cell.length_a   1.000
_cell.length_b   1.000
_cell.length_c   1.000
_cell.angle_alpha   90.00
_cell.angle_beta   90.00
_cell.angle_gamma   90.00
#
_symmetry.space_group_name_H-M   'P 1'
#
loop_
_entity.id
_entity.type
_entity.pdbx_description
1 polymer ?
#
loop_
_entity_poly.entity_id
_entity_poly.type
_entity_poly.pdbx_seq_one_letter_code
_entity_poly.pdbx_strand_id
1 'polypeptide(L)'
;MGYLRERVSYLRGLAEGMQISDATNEGKLLKAIIDVMDDIALAVEDVEEVQEQMGEQIETLDEDLAEVESVLFDDDYDEYDNEGCYATNVECPYCEEPMDISEDMINDENMVECPNCHKEFEIEWDCECGSKDDEIQEQ
;
A
#
# COMPACT_ATOMS: atom_id res chain seq x y z
N MET A 1 12.53 19.00 17.63
CA MET A 1 13.46 19.75 18.53
C MET A 1 14.77 18.99 18.58
N GLY A 2 15.87 19.68 18.24
CA GLY A 2 17.17 19.13 17.88
C GLY A 2 17.94 18.35 18.95
N TYR A 3 17.45 17.17 19.33
CA TYR A 3 18.16 16.27 20.25
C TYR A 3 19.61 16.00 19.82
N LEU A 4 19.84 15.80 18.52
CA LEU A 4 21.18 15.60 17.98
C LEU A 4 22.05 16.85 18.12
N ARG A 5 21.48 18.03 17.83
CA ARG A 5 22.18 19.32 17.91
C ARG A 5 22.58 19.68 19.34
N GLU A 6 21.74 19.38 20.32
CA GLU A 6 22.08 19.50 21.75
C GLU A 6 23.26 18.60 22.12
N ARG A 7 23.27 17.37 21.61
CA ARG A 7 24.36 16.42 21.86
C ARG A 7 25.67 16.83 21.19
N VAL A 8 25.62 17.35 19.96
CA VAL A 8 26.80 17.89 19.28
C VAL A 8 27.33 19.12 20.01
N SER A 9 26.44 20.00 20.47
CA SER A 9 26.81 21.17 21.29
C SER A 9 27.49 20.76 22.60
N TYR A 10 27.00 19.70 23.25
CA TYR A 10 27.66 19.11 24.43
C TYR A 10 29.06 18.56 24.09
N LEU A 11 29.22 17.85 22.98
CA LEU A 11 30.52 17.34 22.53
C LEU A 11 31.51 18.47 22.23
N ARG A 12 31.04 19.56 21.63
CA ARG A 12 31.85 20.76 21.36
C ARG A 12 32.34 21.39 22.68
N GLY A 13 31.44 21.58 23.64
CA GLY A 13 31.79 22.08 24.97
C GLY A 13 32.76 21.16 25.73
N LEU A 14 32.60 19.84 25.61
CA LEU A 14 33.52 18.87 26.20
C LEU A 14 34.91 18.95 25.56
N ALA A 15 35.00 19.07 24.23
CA ALA A 15 36.26 19.22 23.51
C ALA A 15 37.00 20.51 23.90
N GLU A 16 36.27 21.61 24.09
CA GLU A 16 36.82 22.87 24.61
C GLU A 16 37.30 22.73 26.06
N GLY A 17 36.50 22.09 26.93
CA GLY A 17 36.84 21.86 28.34
C GLY A 17 38.05 20.93 28.54
N MET A 18 38.24 19.97 27.63
CA MET A 18 39.42 19.09 27.60
C MET A 18 40.66 19.76 27.00
N GLN A 19 40.54 21.00 26.51
CA GLN A 19 41.62 21.75 25.87
C GLN A 19 42.23 20.98 24.69
N ILE A 20 41.39 20.36 23.85
CA ILE A 20 41.84 19.67 22.66
C ILE A 20 42.58 20.66 21.75
N SER A 21 43.88 20.40 21.56
CA SER A 21 44.78 21.29 20.85
C SER A 21 44.59 21.24 19.34
N ASP A 22 44.55 22.40 18.70
CA ASP A 22 44.60 22.51 17.23
C ASP A 22 45.99 22.29 16.65
N ALA A 23 47.00 22.11 17.49
CA ALA A 23 48.38 21.89 17.04
C ALA A 23 48.66 20.42 16.72
N THR A 24 47.94 19.48 17.35
CA THR A 24 48.13 18.04 17.13
C THR A 24 47.25 17.54 16.00
N ASN A 25 47.70 16.48 15.31
CA ASN A 25 46.93 15.90 14.22
C ASN A 25 45.63 15.27 14.74
N GLU A 26 45.68 14.66 15.93
CA GLU A 26 44.55 14.06 16.62
C GLU A 26 43.52 15.12 17.02
N GLY A 27 43.96 16.27 17.52
CA GLY A 27 43.03 17.33 17.94
C GLY A 27 42.33 18.01 16.76
N LYS A 28 43.06 18.24 15.66
CA LYS A 28 42.46 18.69 14.39
C LYS A 28 41.42 17.70 13.87
N LEU A 29 41.72 16.39 13.90
CA LEU A 29 40.80 15.36 13.46
C LEU A 29 39.53 15.34 14.33
N LEU A 30 39.67 15.37 15.66
CA LEU A 30 38.53 15.35 16.59
C LEU A 30 37.61 16.57 16.40
N LYS A 31 38.16 17.76 16.18
CA LYS A 31 37.34 18.94 15.89
C LYS A 31 36.63 18.84 14.55
N ALA A 32 37.32 18.39 13.51
CA ALA A 32 36.70 18.15 12.21
C ALA A 32 35.56 17.12 12.29
N ILE A 33 35.70 16.08 13.12
CA ILE A 33 34.61 15.12 13.36
C ILE A 33 33.42 15.82 14.02
N ILE A 34 33.65 16.65 15.04
CA ILE A 34 32.56 17.39 15.71
C ILE A 34 31.85 18.32 14.73
N ASP A 35 32.58 19.02 13.86
CA ASP A 35 31.98 19.90 12.85
C ASP A 35 31.13 19.09 11.85
N VAL A 36 31.61 17.93 11.38
CA VAL A 36 30.80 17.04 10.52
C VAL A 36 29.56 16.51 11.25
N MET A 37 29.65 16.24 12.55
CA MET A 37 28.48 15.84 13.33
C MET A 37 27.45 16.98 13.46
N ASP A 38 27.89 18.24 13.48
CA ASP A 38 27.00 19.41 13.47
C ASP A 38 26.25 19.51 12.13
N ASP A 39 26.96 19.33 11.02
CA ASP A 39 26.35 19.27 9.69
C ASP A 39 25.33 18.13 9.56
N ILE A 40 25.64 16.95 10.12
CA ILE A 40 24.71 15.82 10.16
C ILE A 40 23.49 16.16 11.01
N ALA A 41 23.66 16.80 12.16
CA ALA A 41 22.55 17.18 13.03
C ALA A 41 21.59 18.14 12.32
N LEU A 42 22.13 19.13 11.58
CA LEU A 42 21.34 20.05 10.76
C LEU A 42 20.60 19.32 9.64
N ALA A 43 21.30 18.46 8.88
CA ALA A 43 20.69 17.72 7.79
C ALA A 43 19.57 16.78 8.27
N VAL A 44 19.70 16.20 9.46
CA VAL A 44 18.64 15.37 10.06
C VAL A 44 17.44 16.22 10.49
N GLU A 45 17.66 17.40 11.10
CA GLU A 45 16.56 18.34 11.41
C GLU A 45 15.77 18.71 10.16
N ASP A 46 16.45 19.02 9.05
CA ASP A 46 15.81 19.34 7.77
C ASP A 46 14.99 18.14 7.23
N VAL A 47 15.50 16.91 7.39
CA VAL A 47 14.79 15.70 6.97
C VAL A 47 13.55 15.45 7.82
N GLU A 48 13.62 15.66 9.14
CA GLU A 48 12.47 15.54 10.04
C GLU A 48 11.36 16.53 9.64
N GLU A 49 11.70 17.78 9.32
CA GLU A 49 10.74 18.80 8.87
C GLU A 49 10.05 18.39 7.55
N VAL A 50 10.82 17.90 6.57
CA VAL A 50 10.26 17.43 5.30
C VAL A 50 9.36 16.21 5.49
N GLN A 51 9.70 15.31 6.43
CA GLN A 51 8.87 14.14 6.73
C GLN A 51 7.55 14.54 7.39
N GLU A 52 7.57 15.52 8.29
CA GLU A 52 6.35 16.07 8.91
C GLU A 52 5.42 16.66 7.83
N GLN A 53 5.95 17.50 6.95
CA GLN A 53 5.21 18.07 5.82
C GLN A 53 4.68 17.01 4.84
N MET A 54 5.40 15.90 4.66
CA MET A 54 4.97 14.79 3.83
C MET A 54 3.82 14.02 4.51
N GLY A 55 3.87 13.85 5.83
CA GLY A 55 2.80 13.24 6.61
C GLY A 55 1.48 13.98 6.42
N GLU A 56 1.48 15.31 6.55
CA GLU A 56 0.30 16.16 6.33
C GLU A 56 -0.26 16.02 4.91
N GLN A 57 0.61 15.95 3.90
CA GLN A 57 0.20 15.74 2.51
C GLN A 57 -0.43 14.36 2.30
N ILE A 58 0.11 13.32 2.93
CA ILE A 58 -0.45 11.96 2.85
C ILE A 58 -1.84 11.93 3.50
N GLU A 59 -2.02 12.57 4.66
CA GLU A 59 -3.33 12.70 5.30
C GLU A 59 -4.33 13.40 4.39
N THR A 60 -3.91 14.49 3.73
CA THR A 60 -4.77 15.19 2.74
C THR A 60 -5.15 14.29 1.58
N LEU A 61 -4.21 13.51 1.05
CA LEU A 61 -4.48 12.57 -0.04
C LEU A 61 -5.43 11.44 0.39
N ASP A 62 -5.33 10.97 1.63
CA ASP A 62 -6.23 9.97 2.19
C ASP A 62 -7.66 10.51 2.28
N GLU A 63 -7.83 11.75 2.75
CA GLU A 63 -9.12 12.44 2.77
C GLU A 63 -9.71 12.63 1.35
N ASP A 64 -8.89 13.08 0.39
CA ASP A 64 -9.31 13.23 -1.01
C ASP A 64 -9.74 11.89 -1.63
N LEU A 65 -9.02 10.80 -1.32
CA LEU A 65 -9.36 9.46 -1.79
C LEU A 65 -10.66 8.95 -1.15
N ALA A 66 -10.87 9.20 0.14
CA ALA A 66 -12.13 8.86 0.81
C ALA A 66 -13.33 9.58 0.19
N GLU A 67 -13.17 10.86 -0.22
CA GLU A 67 -14.21 11.57 -0.97
C GLU A 67 -14.50 10.89 -2.31
N VAL A 68 -13.46 10.53 -3.07
CA VAL A 68 -13.62 9.81 -4.35
C VAL A 68 -14.29 8.46 -4.15
N GLU A 69 -13.89 7.72 -3.11
CA GLU A 69 -14.47 6.42 -2.77
C GLU A 69 -15.95 6.57 -2.44
N SER A 70 -16.34 7.59 -1.66
CA SER A 70 -17.76 7.85 -1.43
C SER A 70 -18.51 8.17 -2.74
N VAL A 71 -17.97 8.97 -3.64
CA VAL A 71 -18.68 9.29 -4.90
C VAL A 71 -18.86 8.07 -5.80
N LEU A 72 -17.91 7.13 -5.78
CA LEU A 72 -17.90 5.95 -6.64
C LEU A 72 -18.59 4.72 -6.01
N PHE A 73 -18.55 4.60 -4.69
CA PHE A 73 -18.92 3.40 -3.93
C PHE A 73 -19.88 3.68 -2.76
N ASP A 74 -20.35 4.92 -2.54
CA ASP A 74 -21.40 5.17 -1.54
C ASP A 74 -22.73 4.59 -2.05
N ASP A 75 -23.19 3.58 -1.32
CA ASP A 75 -24.32 2.68 -1.58
C ASP A 75 -25.71 3.37 -1.51
N ASP A 76 -25.84 4.61 -1.96
CA ASP A 76 -27.15 5.26 -2.22
C ASP A 76 -27.60 5.06 -3.68
N TYR A 77 -26.95 4.12 -4.39
CA TYR A 77 -27.51 3.39 -5.53
C TYR A 77 -27.92 1.97 -5.10
N ASP A 78 -28.75 1.89 -4.06
CA ASP A 78 -29.72 0.81 -3.98
C ASP A 78 -30.51 0.79 -5.31
N GLU A 79 -30.46 -0.33 -6.02
CA GLU A 79 -31.22 -0.59 -7.25
C GLU A 79 -30.55 -0.02 -8.52
N TYR A 80 -29.53 -0.71 -9.07
CA TYR A 80 -29.56 -1.32 -10.40
C TYR A 80 -28.17 -1.88 -10.78
N ASP A 81 -28.18 -3.19 -11.04
CA ASP A 81 -27.26 -3.93 -11.89
C ASP A 81 -25.91 -4.39 -11.31
N ASN A 82 -25.99 -5.61 -10.75
CA ASN A 82 -25.08 -6.69 -11.07
C ASN A 82 -23.63 -6.48 -10.58
N GLU A 83 -23.39 -6.87 -9.32
CA GLU A 83 -22.08 -7.37 -8.88
C GLU A 83 -21.62 -8.41 -9.92
N GLY A 84 -20.84 -7.96 -10.89
CA GLY A 84 -20.28 -8.82 -11.91
C GLY A 84 -19.54 -9.95 -11.22
N CYS A 85 -20.10 -11.14 -11.33
CA CYS A 85 -19.53 -12.41 -10.91
C CYS A 85 -18.01 -12.39 -11.18
N TYR A 86 -17.22 -12.29 -10.11
CA TYR A 86 -15.77 -12.19 -10.19
C TYR A 86 -15.24 -13.34 -11.04
N ALA A 87 -14.48 -13.01 -12.09
CA ALA A 87 -13.83 -14.00 -12.91
C ALA A 87 -12.95 -14.91 -12.03
N THR A 88 -13.26 -16.21 -11.99
CA THR A 88 -12.53 -17.20 -11.20
C THR A 88 -11.48 -17.86 -12.08
N ASN A 89 -10.24 -17.94 -11.58
CA ASN A 89 -9.13 -18.57 -12.31
C ASN A 89 -9.13 -20.09 -12.04
N VAL A 90 -9.31 -20.87 -13.11
CA VAL A 90 -9.38 -22.33 -13.07
C VAL A 90 -8.41 -22.93 -14.09
N GLU A 91 -7.76 -24.02 -13.71
CA GLU A 91 -6.90 -24.79 -14.61
C GLU A 91 -7.73 -25.79 -15.42
N CYS A 92 -7.60 -25.76 -16.75
CA CYS A 92 -8.33 -26.70 -17.60
C CYS A 92 -7.84 -28.15 -17.38
N PRO A 93 -8.73 -29.11 -17.08
CA PRO A 93 -8.36 -30.51 -16.81
C PRO A 93 -7.80 -31.26 -18.02
N TYR A 94 -7.87 -30.67 -19.23
CA TYR A 94 -7.44 -31.32 -20.47
C TYR A 94 -6.15 -30.78 -21.06
N CYS A 95 -5.86 -29.49 -20.89
CA CYS A 95 -4.65 -28.86 -21.41
C CYS A 95 -3.75 -28.27 -20.31
N GLU A 96 -4.19 -28.29 -19.05
CA GLU A 96 -3.44 -27.83 -17.87
C GLU A 96 -3.04 -26.34 -17.94
N GLU A 97 -3.69 -25.57 -18.82
CA GLU A 97 -3.47 -24.13 -18.92
C GLU A 97 -4.46 -23.40 -18.01
N PRO A 98 -4.00 -22.40 -17.23
CA PRO A 98 -4.86 -21.57 -16.41
C PRO A 98 -5.72 -20.66 -17.29
N MET A 99 -6.99 -20.55 -16.95
CA MET A 99 -7.94 -19.70 -17.65
C MET A 99 -8.89 -19.01 -16.67
N ASP A 100 -9.21 -17.75 -16.95
CA ASP A 100 -10.21 -16.99 -16.19
C ASP A 100 -11.60 -17.28 -16.75
N ILE A 101 -12.52 -17.74 -15.91
CA ILE A 101 -13.90 -18.06 -16.26
C ILE A 101 -14.82 -17.01 -15.63
N SER A 102 -15.66 -16.38 -16.44
CA SER A 102 -16.78 -15.54 -16.02
C SER A 102 -18.10 -16.30 -16.15
N GLU A 103 -19.16 -15.84 -15.45
CA GLU A 103 -20.50 -16.46 -15.51
C GLU A 103 -21.01 -16.61 -16.95
N ASP A 104 -20.76 -15.62 -17.82
CA ASP A 104 -21.13 -15.65 -19.24
C ASP A 104 -20.50 -16.81 -20.05
N MET A 105 -19.47 -17.47 -19.52
CA MET A 105 -18.80 -18.60 -20.18
C MET A 105 -19.36 -19.96 -19.75
N ILE A 106 -20.30 -19.97 -18.80
CA ILE A 106 -20.90 -21.18 -18.22
C ILE A 106 -22.31 -21.36 -18.77
N ASN A 107 -22.57 -22.54 -19.32
CA ASN A 107 -23.91 -22.89 -19.79
C ASN A 107 -24.81 -23.36 -18.63
N ASP A 108 -26.12 -23.47 -18.86
CA ASP A 108 -27.15 -23.93 -17.91
C ASP A 108 -26.85 -25.29 -17.22
N GLU A 109 -25.90 -26.07 -17.74
CA GLU A 109 -25.45 -27.36 -17.20
C GLU A 109 -24.09 -27.27 -16.46
N ASN A 110 -23.66 -26.08 -16.03
CA ASN A 110 -22.36 -25.83 -15.37
C ASN A 110 -21.13 -26.28 -16.19
N MET A 111 -21.24 -26.23 -17.52
CA MET A 111 -20.15 -26.59 -18.44
C MET A 111 -19.53 -25.35 -19.06
N VAL A 112 -18.19 -25.32 -19.10
CA VAL A 112 -17.38 -24.28 -19.73
C VAL A 112 -16.51 -24.86 -20.84
N GLU A 113 -16.44 -24.18 -21.98
CA GLU A 113 -15.56 -24.56 -23.09
C GLU A 113 -14.18 -23.90 -22.92
N CYS A 114 -13.11 -24.69 -22.85
CA CYS A 114 -11.76 -24.15 -22.79
C CYS A 114 -11.39 -23.43 -24.11
N PRO A 115 -11.00 -22.14 -24.10
CA PRO A 115 -10.62 -21.40 -25.32
C PRO A 115 -9.33 -21.90 -25.96
N ASN A 116 -8.52 -22.69 -25.23
CA ASN A 116 -7.26 -23.22 -25.74
C ASN A 116 -7.41 -24.61 -26.38
N CYS A 117 -8.25 -25.48 -25.81
CA CYS A 117 -8.40 -26.85 -26.29
C CYS A 117 -9.80 -27.22 -26.82
N HIS A 118 -10.76 -26.30 -26.73
CA HIS A 118 -12.14 -26.44 -27.21
C HIS A 118 -12.87 -27.67 -26.65
N LYS A 119 -12.51 -28.07 -25.43
CA LYS A 119 -13.17 -29.15 -24.70
C LYS A 119 -14.00 -28.55 -23.59
N GLU A 120 -15.19 -29.09 -23.43
CA GLU A 120 -16.11 -28.76 -22.35
C GLU A 120 -15.77 -29.60 -21.11
N PHE A 121 -15.77 -28.94 -19.96
CA PHE A 121 -15.67 -29.60 -18.65
C PHE A 121 -16.66 -28.97 -17.68
N GLU A 122 -17.10 -29.77 -16.72
CA GLU A 122 -17.96 -29.34 -15.62
C GLU A 122 -17.11 -28.58 -14.58
N ILE A 123 -17.63 -27.44 -14.14
CA ILE A 123 -17.05 -26.63 -13.07
C ILE A 123 -18.04 -26.56 -11.91
N GLU A 124 -17.56 -26.86 -10.69
CA GLU A 124 -18.30 -26.53 -9.48
C GLU A 124 -18.13 -25.04 -9.22
N TRP A 125 -19.04 -24.24 -9.77
CA TRP A 125 -19.12 -22.81 -9.49
C TRP A 125 -19.94 -22.60 -8.22
N ASP A 126 -19.27 -22.39 -7.10
CA ASP A 126 -19.92 -22.07 -5.82
C ASP A 126 -20.17 -20.56 -5.77
N CYS A 127 -21.17 -20.08 -6.51
CA CYS A 127 -21.67 -18.71 -6.31
C CYS A 127 -22.55 -18.73 -5.07
N GLU A 128 -22.08 -18.19 -3.95
CA GLU A 128 -22.97 -17.73 -2.87
C GLU A 128 -23.70 -16.43 -3.27
N CYS A 129 -23.84 -16.12 -4.56
CA CYS A 129 -24.75 -15.09 -5.04
C CYS A 129 -26.15 -15.69 -5.17
N GLY A 130 -27.03 -15.28 -4.26
CA GLY A 130 -28.29 -15.96 -3.96
C GLY A 130 -29.17 -16.29 -5.16
N SER A 131 -29.41 -17.59 -5.35
CA SER A 131 -30.59 -18.12 -6.01
C SER A 131 -31.84 -17.68 -5.22
N LYS A 132 -32.30 -16.46 -5.49
CA LYS A 132 -33.69 -16.08 -5.25
C LYS A 132 -34.50 -16.74 -6.35
N ASP A 133 -34.90 -17.98 -6.09
CA ASP A 133 -36.06 -18.55 -6.73
C ASP A 133 -37.25 -17.59 -6.48
N ASP A 134 -37.72 -16.97 -7.55
CA ASP A 134 -38.95 -16.21 -7.61
C ASP A 134 -40.15 -17.11 -7.26
N GLU A 135 -40.49 -17.22 -5.98
CA GLU A 135 -41.85 -17.53 -5.55
C GLU A 135 -42.40 -16.39 -4.69
N ILE A 136 -43.00 -15.42 -5.40
CA ILE A 136 -44.03 -14.54 -4.84
C ILE A 136 -45.15 -15.43 -4.29
N GLN A 137 -45.26 -15.54 -2.97
CA GLN A 137 -46.52 -15.89 -2.31
C GLN A 137 -46.88 -14.80 -1.30
N GLU A 138 -47.81 -13.95 -1.73
CA GLU A 138 -48.59 -13.08 -0.86
C GLU A 138 -49.27 -13.90 0.25
N GLN A 139 -49.08 -13.49 1.50
CA GLN A 139 -50.13 -13.46 2.54
C GLN A 139 -49.72 -12.68 3.78
#